data_AF-A0A316FVF9-F1
#
_entry.id   AF-A0A316FVF9-F1
#
_cell.length_a   1.000
_cell.length_b   1.000
_cell.length_c   1.000
_cell.angle_alpha   90.00
_cell.angle_beta   90.00
_cell.angle_gamma   90.00
#
_symmetry.space_group_name_H-M   'P 1'
#
loop_
_entity.id
_entity.type
_entity.pdbx_description
1 polymer ?
#
loop_
_entity_poly.entity_id
_entity_poly.type
_entity_poly.pdbx_seq_one_letter_code
_entity_poly.pdbx_strand_id
1 'polypeptide(L)'
;MSARPLPAELAAVRALVADGLAEIGDAGDTGQVWLRSATARLTAFDQVVTEAAGVLAAPTRLILVTLATFLVVAGSAALAGALGLGSGGTLALSGTTLLIMFATIPWAGRHVYTLTGRRRLARAAAHLSPRPVRATSPEAGLAGVPDRLLQARVRLVSAALRQAGAGNWSAPELRRAIRTDPVVRRLAHADQLLCQAVDCVERHLGDLRKDPP
;
A
#
# COMPACT_ATOMS: atom_id res chain seq x y z
N MET A 1 3.90 -27.13 15.85
CA MET A 1 4.49 -26.00 15.09
C MET A 1 3.73 -24.74 15.47
N SER A 2 4.37 -23.82 16.20
CA SER A 2 3.74 -22.59 16.67
C SER A 2 3.43 -21.69 15.47
N ALA A 3 2.15 -21.49 15.16
CA ALA A 3 1.73 -20.57 14.10
C ALA A 3 2.24 -19.17 14.44
N ARG A 4 3.17 -18.63 13.64
CA ARG A 4 3.55 -17.22 13.77
C ARG A 4 2.30 -16.38 13.54
N PRO A 5 2.05 -15.35 14.37
CA PRO A 5 0.88 -14.51 14.20
C PRO A 5 0.97 -13.78 12.86
N LEU A 6 -0.10 -13.83 12.06
CA LEU A 6 -0.20 -13.21 10.73
C LEU A 6 0.38 -11.79 10.67
N PRO A 7 0.15 -10.89 11.65
CA PRO A 7 0.75 -9.56 11.65
C PRO A 7 2.29 -9.54 11.62
N ALA A 8 2.95 -10.48 12.30
CA ALA A 8 4.42 -10.56 12.31
C ALA A 8 4.96 -11.03 10.95
N GLU A 9 4.24 -11.92 10.28
CA GLU A 9 4.61 -12.38 8.94
C GLU A 9 4.45 -11.27 7.91
N LEU A 10 3.33 -10.54 7.99
CA LEU A 10 3.08 -9.39 7.14
C LEU A 10 4.08 -8.26 7.39
N ALA A 11 4.52 -8.04 8.64
CA ALA A 11 5.60 -7.10 8.93
C ALA A 11 6.92 -7.51 8.28
N ALA A 12 7.27 -8.80 8.30
CA ALA A 12 8.48 -9.30 7.64
C ALA A 12 8.41 -9.19 6.11
N VAL A 13 7.23 -9.39 5.51
CA VAL A 13 7.02 -9.17 4.07
C VAL A 13 7.16 -7.68 3.74
N ARG A 14 6.58 -6.79 4.55
CA ARG A 14 6.71 -5.34 4.37
C ARG A 14 8.14 -4.85 4.49
N ALA A 15 8.96 -5.44 5.36
CA ALA A 15 10.38 -5.14 5.46
C ALA A 15 11.13 -5.45 4.15
N LEU A 16 10.94 -6.65 3.59
CA LEU A 16 11.56 -7.03 2.31
C LEU A 16 11.13 -6.11 1.15
N VAL A 17 9.87 -5.68 1.13
CA VAL A 17 9.36 -4.74 0.13
C VAL A 17 9.90 -3.32 0.35
N ALA A 18 10.07 -2.89 1.61
CA ALA A 18 10.68 -1.61 1.94
C ALA A 18 12.14 -1.56 1.47
N ASP A 19 12.89 -2.65 1.64
CA ASP A 19 14.27 -2.75 1.17
C ASP A 19 14.35 -2.66 -0.36
N GLY A 20 13.48 -3.38 -1.09
CA GLY A 20 13.41 -3.27 -2.55
C GLY A 20 13.01 -1.86 -3.04
N LEU A 21 12.12 -1.19 -2.31
CA LEU A 21 11.74 0.20 -2.59
C LEU A 21 12.88 1.20 -2.34
N ALA A 22 13.71 0.96 -1.31
CA ALA A 22 14.87 1.81 -1.03
C ALA A 22 15.87 1.73 -2.19
N GLU A 23 16.16 0.53 -2.70
CA GLU A 23 17.04 0.33 -3.86
C GLU A 23 16.48 0.95 -5.15
N ILE A 24 15.16 0.86 -5.37
CA ILE A 24 14.51 1.59 -6.48
C ILE A 24 14.66 3.10 -6.33
N GLY A 25 14.56 3.62 -5.11
CA GLY A 25 14.74 5.04 -4.81
C GLY A 25 16.17 5.54 -5.04
N ASP A 26 17.16 4.71 -4.68
CA ASP A 26 18.58 5.04 -4.83
C ASP A 26 19.04 4.99 -6.31
N ALA A 27 18.37 4.22 -7.16
CA ALA A 27 18.63 4.16 -8.60
C ALA A 27 18.24 5.43 -9.39
N GLY A 28 17.51 6.37 -8.77
CA GLY A 28 17.17 7.68 -9.35
C GLY A 28 15.81 7.77 -10.06
N ASP A 29 15.13 8.92 -9.90
CA ASP A 29 13.68 9.09 -10.13
C ASP A 29 13.30 9.81 -11.45
N THR A 30 14.25 10.18 -12.32
CA THR A 30 14.02 11.31 -13.26
C THR A 30 13.31 11.01 -14.58
N GLY A 31 12.99 9.76 -14.96
CA GLY A 31 12.25 9.55 -16.22
C GLY A 31 11.69 8.15 -16.54
N GLN A 32 11.94 7.16 -15.69
CA GLN A 32 11.67 5.75 -16.02
C GLN A 32 10.23 5.38 -15.65
N VAL A 33 9.33 5.35 -16.64
CA VAL A 33 7.89 5.04 -16.46
C VAL A 33 7.69 3.77 -15.65
N TRP A 34 8.50 2.73 -15.92
CA TRP A 34 8.45 1.44 -15.24
C TRP A 34 8.76 1.51 -13.74
N LEU A 35 9.81 2.25 -13.32
CA LEU A 35 10.17 2.39 -11.90
C LEU A 35 9.11 3.16 -11.10
N ARG A 36 8.49 4.18 -11.71
CA ARG A 36 7.35 4.89 -11.12
C ARG A 36 6.14 3.95 -10.97
N SER A 37 5.89 3.16 -11.99
CA SER A 37 4.84 2.13 -12.02
C SER A 37 5.03 1.07 -10.93
N ALA A 38 6.28 0.61 -10.73
CA ALA A 38 6.65 -0.33 -9.67
C ALA A 38 6.44 0.30 -8.28
N THR A 39 6.96 1.51 -8.07
CA THR A 39 6.83 2.23 -6.80
C THR A 39 5.37 2.48 -6.40
N ALA A 40 4.51 2.86 -7.37
CA ALA A 40 3.08 3.04 -7.14
C ALA A 40 2.39 1.73 -6.72
N ARG A 41 2.81 0.58 -7.26
CA ARG A 41 2.27 -0.73 -6.90
C ARG A 41 2.77 -1.22 -5.54
N LEU A 42 4.04 -1.01 -5.23
CA LEU A 42 4.61 -1.38 -3.93
C LEU A 42 4.04 -0.51 -2.78
N THR A 43 3.68 0.75 -3.06
CA THR A 43 2.96 1.59 -2.09
C THR A 43 1.50 1.16 -1.91
N ALA A 44 0.81 0.80 -3.00
CA ALA A 44 -0.54 0.20 -2.91
C ALA A 44 -0.51 -1.15 -2.17
N PHE A 45 0.53 -1.95 -2.37
CA PHE A 45 0.76 -3.21 -1.67
C PHE A 45 0.84 -2.99 -0.15
N ASP A 46 1.64 -2.03 0.32
CA ASP A 46 1.78 -1.71 1.75
C ASP A 46 0.42 -1.38 2.38
N GLN A 47 -0.42 -0.64 1.66
CA GLN A 47 -1.78 -0.35 2.11
C GLN A 47 -2.61 -1.63 2.25
N VAL A 48 -2.65 -2.48 1.23
CA VAL A 48 -3.45 -3.72 1.26
C VAL A 48 -2.98 -4.65 2.38
N VAL A 49 -1.67 -4.74 2.61
CA VAL A 49 -1.09 -5.57 3.67
C VAL A 49 -1.36 -5.00 5.06
N THR A 50 -1.29 -3.68 5.25
CA THR A 50 -1.67 -3.06 6.53
C THR A 50 -3.16 -3.21 6.85
N GLU A 51 -4.01 -3.15 5.82
CA GLU A 51 -5.43 -3.48 5.94
C GLU A 51 -5.65 -4.96 6.26
N ALA A 52 -4.90 -5.87 5.64
CA ALA A 52 -5.00 -7.32 5.89
C ALA A 52 -4.51 -7.70 7.30
N ALA A 53 -3.49 -7.01 7.82
CA ALA A 53 -2.98 -7.19 9.17
C ALA A 53 -3.91 -6.66 10.27
N GLY A 54 -5.02 -5.99 9.90
CA GLY A 54 -5.94 -5.35 10.85
C GLY A 54 -5.36 -4.10 11.52
N VAL A 55 -4.25 -3.55 11.00
CA VAL A 55 -3.47 -2.47 11.63
C VAL A 55 -4.08 -1.08 11.41
N LEU A 56 -5.03 -0.94 10.47
CA LEU A 56 -6.03 0.13 10.58
C LEU A 56 -7.11 -0.35 11.54
N ALA A 57 -6.81 -0.21 12.83
CA ALA A 57 -7.76 -0.48 13.89
C ALA A 57 -9.04 0.32 13.59
N ALA A 58 -10.20 -0.35 13.59
CA ALA A 58 -11.52 0.27 13.53
C ALA A 58 -11.64 1.61 14.31
N PRO A 59 -11.04 1.79 15.52
CA PRO A 59 -11.03 3.07 16.21
C PRO A 59 -10.27 4.21 15.49
N THR A 60 -9.16 3.95 14.81
CA THR A 60 -8.40 5.03 14.13
C THR A 60 -9.16 5.53 12.90
N ARG A 61 -9.84 4.62 12.20
CA ARG A 61 -10.74 4.96 11.10
C ARG A 61 -11.96 5.72 11.62
N LEU A 62 -12.50 5.32 12.77
CA LEU A 62 -13.56 6.05 13.45
C LEU A 62 -13.08 7.47 13.76
N ILE A 63 -11.99 7.64 14.49
CA ILE A 63 -11.43 8.95 14.89
C ILE A 63 -11.18 9.86 13.67
N LEU A 64 -10.57 9.35 12.60
CA LEU A 64 -10.35 10.14 11.37
C LEU A 64 -11.65 10.58 10.71
N VAL A 65 -12.62 9.68 10.63
CA VAL A 65 -13.95 10.00 10.09
C VAL A 65 -14.68 10.98 10.99
N THR A 66 -14.66 10.80 12.31
CA THR A 66 -15.31 11.71 13.27
C THR A 66 -14.69 13.10 13.21
N LEU A 67 -13.35 13.20 13.17
CA LEU A 67 -12.64 14.47 13.10
C LEU A 67 -12.93 15.20 11.78
N ALA A 68 -12.89 14.48 10.66
CA ALA A 68 -13.21 15.05 9.35
C ALA A 68 -14.67 15.52 9.26
N THR A 69 -15.60 14.72 9.77
CA THR A 69 -17.03 15.08 9.84
C THR A 69 -17.24 16.32 10.71
N PHE A 70 -16.59 16.39 11.87
CA PHE A 70 -16.68 17.53 12.76
C PHE A 70 -16.14 18.82 12.11
N LEU A 71 -14.99 18.75 11.44
CA LEU A 71 -14.41 19.88 10.71
C LEU A 71 -15.30 20.36 9.57
N VAL A 72 -15.93 19.45 8.82
CA VAL A 72 -16.86 19.81 7.74
C VAL A 72 -18.11 20.47 8.31
N VAL A 73 -18.70 19.93 9.37
CA VAL A 73 -19.91 20.50 9.99
C VAL A 73 -19.60 21.86 10.62
N ALA A 74 -18.51 21.97 11.39
CA ALA A 74 -18.09 23.23 12.01
C ALA A 74 -17.74 24.30 10.97
N GLY A 75 -17.01 23.92 9.91
CA GLY A 75 -16.66 24.81 8.80
C GLY A 75 -17.90 25.28 8.04
N SER A 76 -18.85 24.37 7.75
CA SER A 76 -20.11 24.71 7.08
C SER A 76 -20.99 25.64 7.91
N ALA A 77 -21.04 25.42 9.23
CA ALA A 77 -21.78 26.28 10.15
C ALA A 77 -21.18 27.69 10.24
N ALA A 78 -19.84 27.79 10.32
CA ALA A 78 -19.14 29.09 10.31
C ALA A 78 -19.36 29.85 8.99
N LEU A 79 -19.29 29.15 7.85
CA LEU A 79 -19.48 29.75 6.53
C LEU A 79 -20.91 30.25 6.31
N ALA A 80 -21.90 29.46 6.73
CA ALA A 80 -23.30 29.84 6.62
C ALA A 80 -23.66 31.00 7.57
N GLY A 81 -23.07 31.04 8.77
CA GLY A 81 -23.19 32.18 9.68
C GLY A 81 -22.60 33.47 9.08
N ALA A 82 -21.46 33.38 8.39
CA ALA A 82 -20.85 34.51 7.70
C ALA A 82 -21.67 35.01 6.48
N LEU A 83 -22.44 34.12 5.86
CA LEU A 83 -23.27 34.41 4.67
C LEU A 83 -24.72 34.76 5.01
N GLY A 84 -25.09 34.81 6.30
CA GLY A 84 -26.46 35.10 6.74
C GLY A 84 -27.49 34.02 6.35
N LEU A 85 -27.05 32.80 6.07
CA LEU A 85 -27.91 31.69 5.70
C LEU A 85 -28.57 31.12 6.96
N GLY A 86 -29.90 31.03 6.96
CA GLY A 86 -30.67 30.42 8.05
C GLY A 86 -30.36 28.93 8.26
N SER A 87 -31.03 28.32 9.26
CA SER A 87 -30.87 26.90 9.63
C SER A 87 -31.09 25.91 8.49
N GLY A 88 -31.92 26.24 7.49
CA GLY A 88 -32.09 25.44 6.28
C GLY A 88 -30.88 25.46 5.34
N GLY A 89 -30.20 26.61 5.23
CA GLY A 89 -29.01 26.76 4.38
C GLY A 89 -27.79 26.05 4.96
N THR A 90 -27.62 26.07 6.28
CA THR A 90 -26.57 25.30 6.99
C THR A 90 -26.71 23.79 6.79
N LEU A 91 -27.94 23.26 6.87
CA LEU A 91 -28.21 21.83 6.65
C LEU A 91 -27.97 21.40 5.21
N ALA A 92 -28.36 22.22 4.22
CA ALA A 92 -28.11 21.93 2.81
C ALA A 92 -26.61 21.96 2.47
N LEU A 93 -25.86 22.95 2.98
CA LEU A 93 -24.41 23.08 2.79
C LEU A 93 -23.66 21.94 3.47
N SER A 94 -23.96 21.64 4.74
CA SER A 94 -23.30 20.56 5.46
C SER A 94 -23.57 19.19 4.83
N GLY A 95 -24.81 18.91 4.42
CA GLY A 95 -25.18 17.65 3.75
C GLY A 95 -24.49 17.45 2.40
N THR A 96 -24.45 18.49 1.56
CA THR A 96 -23.75 18.43 0.26
C THR A 96 -22.24 18.32 0.42
N THR A 97 -21.65 19.05 1.36
CA THR A 97 -20.21 18.96 1.65
C THR A 97 -19.83 17.59 2.20
N LEU A 98 -20.66 16.99 3.05
CA LEU A 98 -20.49 15.61 3.53
C LEU A 98 -20.55 14.58 2.41
N LEU A 99 -21.51 14.70 1.49
CA LEU A 99 -21.62 13.82 0.32
C LEU A 99 -20.40 13.92 -0.59
N ILE A 100 -19.94 15.14 -0.88
CA ILE A 100 -18.73 15.38 -1.67
C ILE A 100 -17.50 14.81 -0.95
N MET A 101 -17.40 15.00 0.38
CA MET A 101 -16.30 14.43 1.15
C MET A 101 -16.31 12.90 1.09
N PHE A 102 -17.45 12.25 1.32
CA PHE A 102 -17.57 10.79 1.24
C PHE A 102 -17.28 10.24 -0.17
N ALA A 103 -17.68 10.95 -1.21
CA ALA A 103 -17.37 10.58 -2.59
C ALA A 103 -15.88 10.75 -2.93
N THR A 104 -15.20 11.73 -2.32
CA THR A 104 -13.79 12.06 -2.60
C THR A 104 -12.79 11.37 -1.66
N ILE A 105 -13.19 10.92 -0.46
CA ILE A 105 -12.37 10.14 0.50
C ILE A 105 -11.61 8.97 -0.14
N PRO A 106 -12.21 8.10 -0.99
CA PRO A 106 -11.45 6.99 -1.59
C PRO A 106 -10.34 7.47 -2.55
N TRP A 107 -10.50 8.66 -3.14
CA TRP A 107 -9.54 9.24 -4.09
C TRP A 107 -8.45 10.06 -3.38
N ALA A 108 -8.85 10.93 -2.44
CA ALA A 108 -7.94 11.68 -1.56
C ALA A 108 -7.13 10.75 -0.64
N GLY A 109 -7.75 9.66 -0.18
CA GLY A 109 -7.06 8.58 0.53
C GLY A 109 -5.90 8.03 -0.30
N ARG A 110 -6.11 7.66 -1.57
CA ARG A 110 -5.03 7.15 -2.44
C ARG A 110 -3.83 8.10 -2.51
N HIS A 111 -4.03 9.41 -2.57
CA HIS A 111 -2.93 10.38 -2.63
C HIS A 111 -2.23 10.62 -1.28
N VAL A 112 -2.97 10.69 -0.18
CA VAL A 112 -2.37 10.87 1.16
C VAL A 112 -1.69 9.58 1.64
N TYR A 113 -2.24 8.41 1.30
CA TYR A 113 -1.67 7.10 1.63
C TYR A 113 -0.44 6.75 0.81
N THR A 114 -0.33 7.18 -0.45
CA THR A 114 0.92 6.99 -1.23
C THR A 114 2.08 7.78 -0.61
N LEU A 115 1.85 9.03 -0.17
CA LEU A 115 2.87 9.84 0.50
C LEU A 115 3.23 9.31 1.90
N THR A 116 2.24 8.89 2.69
CA THR A 116 2.50 8.34 4.03
C THR A 116 3.05 6.91 4.00
N GLY A 117 2.64 6.09 3.05
CA GLY A 117 3.19 4.75 2.79
C GLY A 117 4.65 4.82 2.40
N ARG A 118 5.03 5.73 1.48
CA ARG A 118 6.44 5.98 1.12
C ARG A 118 7.27 6.38 2.35
N ARG A 119 6.74 7.26 3.22
CA ARG A 119 7.42 7.64 4.47
C ARG A 119 7.51 6.50 5.49
N ARG A 120 6.48 5.65 5.61
CA ARG A 120 6.50 4.50 6.54
C ARG A 120 7.48 3.43 6.09
N LEU A 121 7.51 3.12 4.79
CA LEU A 121 8.45 2.16 4.19
C LEU A 121 9.88 2.70 4.25
N ALA A 122 10.10 3.97 3.94
CA ALA A 122 11.41 4.60 4.11
C ALA A 122 11.92 4.55 5.56
N ARG A 123 11.03 4.75 6.55
CA ARG A 123 11.39 4.58 7.96
C ARG A 123 11.68 3.11 8.33
N ALA A 124 10.91 2.17 7.78
CA ALA A 124 11.15 0.75 8.02
C ALA A 124 12.51 0.30 7.45
N ALA A 125 12.85 0.74 6.24
CA ALA A 125 14.16 0.49 5.62
C ALA A 125 15.30 1.16 6.41
N ALA A 126 15.09 2.39 6.90
CA ALA A 126 16.08 3.13 7.70
C ALA A 126 16.43 2.46 9.05
N HIS A 127 15.56 1.61 9.59
CA HIS A 127 15.81 0.87 10.83
C HIS A 127 16.51 -0.48 10.63
N LEU A 128 16.55 -1.00 9.40
CA LEU A 128 16.99 -2.38 9.13
C LEU A 128 18.29 -2.48 8.31
N SER A 129 18.68 -1.45 7.56
CA SER A 129 19.82 -1.54 6.65
C SER A 129 20.90 -0.48 6.93
N PRO A 130 22.18 -0.86 7.10
CA PRO A 130 23.29 0.06 6.93
C PRO A 130 23.26 0.57 5.49
N ARG A 131 23.26 1.90 5.34
CA ARG A 131 23.21 2.62 4.06
C ARG A 131 24.04 1.92 2.97
N PRO A 132 23.45 1.45 1.85
CA PRO A 132 24.20 0.72 0.85
C PRO A 132 25.25 1.62 0.19
N VAL A 133 26.42 1.04 -0.08
CA VAL A 133 27.47 1.66 -0.89
C VAL A 133 26.87 1.92 -2.27
N ARG A 134 26.95 3.17 -2.74
CA ARG A 134 26.39 3.60 -4.02
C ARG A 134 26.93 2.70 -5.14
N ALA A 135 26.06 1.89 -5.75
CA ALA A 135 26.45 1.04 -6.87
C ALA A 135 26.92 1.95 -8.03
N THR A 136 28.07 1.63 -8.60
CA THR A 136 28.67 2.37 -9.73
C THR A 136 27.87 2.22 -11.03
N SER A 137 26.96 1.24 -11.11
CA SER A 137 26.02 1.06 -12.23
C SER A 137 24.59 0.96 -11.69
N PRO A 138 23.60 1.66 -12.31
CA PRO A 138 22.20 1.58 -11.94
C PRO A 138 21.63 0.15 -12.12
N GLU A 139 22.14 -0.62 -13.09
CA GLU A 139 21.75 -2.02 -13.28
C GLU A 139 22.22 -2.89 -12.10
N ALA A 140 23.43 -2.68 -11.61
CA ALA A 140 23.98 -3.43 -10.48
C ALA A 140 23.23 -3.14 -9.17
N GLY A 141 22.69 -1.92 -9.01
CA GLY A 141 21.86 -1.56 -7.86
C GLY A 141 20.46 -2.17 -7.89
N LEU A 142 19.92 -2.47 -9.07
CA LEU A 142 18.55 -2.97 -9.26
C LEU A 142 18.46 -4.48 -9.50
N ALA A 143 19.56 -5.14 -9.87
CA ALA A 143 19.58 -6.56 -10.22
C ALA A 143 19.06 -7.48 -9.10
N GLY A 144 19.25 -7.11 -7.83
CA GLY A 144 18.77 -7.88 -6.68
C GLY A 144 17.32 -7.60 -6.26
N VAL A 145 16.68 -6.58 -6.83
CA VAL A 145 15.31 -6.17 -6.44
C VAL A 145 14.26 -7.22 -6.80
N PRO A 146 14.24 -7.80 -8.03
CA PRO A 146 13.26 -8.85 -8.38
C PRO A 146 13.31 -10.05 -7.43
N ASP A 147 14.50 -10.55 -7.09
CA ASP A 147 14.67 -11.71 -6.22
C ASP A 147 14.11 -11.47 -4.81
N ARG A 148 14.33 -10.29 -4.25
CA ARG A 148 13.77 -9.91 -2.94
C ARG A 148 12.25 -9.77 -2.97
N LEU A 149 11.70 -9.19 -4.04
CA LEU A 149 10.25 -9.12 -4.24
C LEU A 149 9.63 -10.50 -4.42
N LEU A 150 10.30 -11.41 -5.12
CA LEU A 150 9.89 -12.81 -5.25
C LEU A 150 9.95 -13.54 -3.89
N GLN A 151 10.98 -13.29 -3.07
CA GLN A 151 11.05 -13.81 -1.72
C GLN A 151 9.91 -13.29 -0.83
N ALA A 152 9.60 -11.99 -0.93
CA ALA A 152 8.46 -11.37 -0.24
C ALA A 152 7.14 -12.02 -0.68
N ARG A 153 7.00 -12.30 -1.96
CA ARG A 153 5.85 -12.99 -2.56
C ARG A 153 5.67 -14.40 -2.01
N VAL A 154 6.74 -15.21 -2.00
CA VAL A 154 6.70 -16.58 -1.43
C VAL A 154 6.25 -16.55 0.03
N ARG A 155 6.76 -15.60 0.82
CA ARG A 155 6.35 -15.42 2.22
C ARG A 155 4.88 -14.98 2.35
N LEU A 156 4.41 -14.08 1.50
CA LEU A 156 3.02 -13.62 1.47
C LEU A 156 2.05 -14.77 1.13
N VAL A 157 2.35 -15.54 0.08
CA VAL A 157 1.55 -16.71 -0.33
C VAL A 157 1.56 -17.75 0.78
N SER A 158 2.72 -18.03 1.38
CA SER A 158 2.82 -18.96 2.50
C SER A 158 2.03 -18.50 3.73
N ALA A 159 1.96 -17.19 3.99
CA ALA A 159 1.13 -16.62 5.05
C ALA A 159 -0.36 -16.74 4.70
N ALA A 160 -0.75 -16.47 3.45
CA ALA A 160 -2.12 -16.61 2.98
C ALA A 160 -2.61 -18.07 3.06
N LEU A 161 -1.80 -19.04 2.65
CA LEU A 161 -2.12 -20.47 2.73
C LEU A 161 -2.23 -20.96 4.18
N ARG A 162 -1.40 -20.44 5.09
CA ARG A 162 -1.51 -20.75 6.52
C ARG A 162 -2.73 -20.12 7.17
N GLN A 163 -3.04 -18.87 6.82
CA GLN A 163 -4.25 -18.17 7.28
C GLN A 163 -5.52 -18.87 6.82
N ALA A 164 -5.52 -19.39 5.58
CA ALA A 164 -6.67 -20.08 5.02
C ALA A 164 -6.93 -21.46 5.67
N GLY A 165 -5.94 -22.06 6.34
CA GLY A 165 -6.13 -23.30 7.11
C GLY A 165 -5.70 -24.60 6.42
N ALA A 166 -4.42 -24.66 6.02
CA ALA A 166 -3.57 -25.87 5.88
C ALA A 166 -3.60 -26.72 4.59
N GLY A 167 -2.39 -27.24 4.27
CA GLY A 167 -2.11 -28.55 3.68
C GLY A 167 -2.33 -28.71 2.17
N ASN A 168 -3.59 -28.92 1.78
CA ASN A 168 -3.91 -29.65 0.55
C ASN A 168 -5.01 -28.95 -0.25
N TRP A 169 -4.80 -27.68 -0.59
CA TRP A 169 -5.83 -26.87 -1.23
C TRP A 169 -6.00 -27.24 -2.70
N SER A 170 -7.20 -27.64 -3.07
CA SER A 170 -7.60 -27.71 -4.47
C SER A 170 -7.92 -26.30 -5.01
N ALA A 171 -7.72 -26.08 -6.32
CA ALA A 171 -8.05 -24.81 -6.98
C ALA A 171 -9.48 -24.28 -6.72
N PRO A 172 -10.55 -25.12 -6.61
CA PRO A 172 -11.89 -24.62 -6.26
C PRO A 172 -12.00 -24.14 -4.81
N GLU A 173 -11.31 -24.78 -3.85
CA GLU A 173 -11.31 -24.36 -2.44
C GLU A 173 -10.61 -23.01 -2.27
N LEU A 174 -9.50 -22.80 -2.98
CA LEU A 174 -8.82 -21.50 -3.02
C LEU A 174 -9.73 -20.38 -3.55
N ARG A 175 -10.45 -20.66 -4.65
CA ARG A 175 -11.44 -19.72 -5.21
C ARG A 175 -12.61 -19.47 -4.27
N ARG A 176 -12.96 -20.42 -3.41
CA ARG A 176 -14.02 -20.23 -2.41
C ARG A 176 -13.52 -19.34 -1.27
N ALA A 177 -12.32 -19.60 -0.75
CA ALA A 177 -11.77 -18.78 0.33
C ALA A 177 -11.47 -17.35 -0.07
N ILE A 178 -10.99 -17.10 -1.30
CA ILE A 178 -10.84 -15.73 -1.82
C ILE A 178 -12.20 -15.00 -1.86
N ARG A 179 -13.32 -15.71 -2.02
CA ARG A 179 -14.66 -15.11 -2.02
C ARG A 179 -15.21 -14.90 -0.61
N THR A 180 -14.96 -15.82 0.31
CA THR A 180 -15.57 -15.83 1.65
C THR A 180 -14.73 -15.15 2.72
N ASP A 181 -13.40 -15.19 2.61
CA ASP A 181 -12.48 -14.61 3.58
C ASP A 181 -11.91 -13.28 3.06
N PRO A 182 -12.25 -12.14 3.70
CA PRO A 182 -11.76 -10.83 3.27
C PRO A 182 -10.25 -10.66 3.44
N VAL A 183 -9.60 -11.37 4.37
CA VAL A 183 -8.15 -11.34 4.58
C VAL A 183 -7.46 -12.07 3.43
N VAL A 184 -7.88 -13.29 3.10
CA VAL A 184 -7.33 -14.05 1.97
C VAL A 184 -7.51 -13.30 0.65
N ARG A 185 -8.66 -12.65 0.44
CA ARG A 185 -8.90 -11.78 -0.71
C ARG A 185 -7.92 -10.61 -0.80
N ARG A 186 -7.63 -9.96 0.32
CA ARG A 186 -6.64 -8.86 0.38
C ARG A 186 -5.22 -9.37 0.12
N LEU A 187 -4.85 -10.52 0.68
CA LEU A 187 -3.53 -11.12 0.43
C LEU A 187 -3.35 -11.51 -1.04
N ALA A 188 -4.40 -12.03 -1.70
CA ALA A 188 -4.38 -12.31 -3.14
C ALA A 188 -4.22 -11.02 -3.99
N HIS A 189 -4.90 -9.93 -3.60
CA HIS A 189 -4.70 -8.64 -4.26
C HIS A 189 -3.28 -8.08 -4.04
N ALA A 190 -2.72 -8.26 -2.83
CA ALA A 190 -1.35 -7.91 -2.53
C ALA A 190 -0.34 -8.73 -3.37
N ASP A 191 -0.58 -10.03 -3.58
CA ASP A 191 0.25 -10.87 -4.47
C ASP A 191 0.23 -10.35 -5.91
N GLN A 192 -0.94 -9.97 -6.43
CA GLN A 192 -1.07 -9.40 -7.77
C GLN A 192 -0.29 -8.09 -7.92
N LEU A 193 -0.33 -7.21 -6.92
CA LEU A 193 0.43 -5.96 -6.93
C LEU A 193 1.94 -6.19 -6.91
N LEU A 194 2.42 -7.18 -6.14
CA LEU A 194 3.83 -7.58 -6.13
C LEU A 194 4.27 -8.13 -7.49
N CYS A 195 3.49 -9.03 -8.08
CA CYS A 195 3.80 -9.60 -9.40
C CYS A 195 3.94 -8.49 -10.45
N GLN A 196 2.99 -7.56 -10.50
CA GLN A 196 3.05 -6.45 -11.44
C GLN A 196 4.22 -5.49 -11.16
N ALA A 197 4.64 -5.33 -9.90
CA ALA A 197 5.80 -4.53 -9.56
C ALA A 197 7.09 -5.21 -10.04
N VAL A 198 7.22 -6.53 -9.86
CA VAL A 198 8.32 -7.33 -10.39
C VAL A 198 8.39 -7.20 -11.92
N ASP A 199 7.27 -7.38 -12.63
CA ASP A 199 7.22 -7.23 -14.09
C ASP A 199 7.70 -5.84 -14.55
N CYS A 200 7.37 -4.79 -13.80
CA CYS A 200 7.83 -3.43 -14.12
C CYS A 200 9.35 -3.28 -13.91
N VAL A 201 9.89 -3.84 -12.83
CA VAL A 201 11.34 -3.81 -12.57
C VAL A 201 12.10 -4.63 -13.61
N GLU A 202 11.62 -5.83 -13.95
CA GLU A 202 12.23 -6.69 -14.96
C GLU A 202 12.22 -6.05 -16.36
N ARG A 203 11.11 -5.40 -16.74
CA ARG A 203 11.06 -4.64 -18.00
C ARG A 203 12.07 -3.50 -18.02
N HIS A 204 12.19 -2.76 -16.91
CA HIS A 204 13.18 -1.71 -16.80
C HIS A 204 14.62 -2.23 -16.92
N LEU A 205 14.94 -3.34 -16.25
CA LEU A 205 16.24 -4.01 -16.40
C LEU A 205 16.46 -4.49 -17.84
N GLY A 206 15.41 -4.99 -18.49
CA GLY A 206 15.44 -5.36 -19.90
C GLY A 206 15.71 -4.18 -20.84
N ASP A 207 15.14 -3.01 -20.54
CA ASP A 207 15.38 -1.77 -21.30
C ASP A 207 16.82 -1.26 -21.08
N LEU A 208 17.34 -1.30 -19.85
CA LEU A 208 18.74 -0.94 -19.54
C LEU A 208 19.77 -1.82 -20.28
N ARG A 209 19.46 -3.10 -20.48
CA ARG A 209 20.35 -4.02 -21.22
C ARG A 209 20.36 -3.76 -22.73
N LYS A 210 19.29 -3.17 -23.27
CA LYS A 210 19.19 -2.83 -24.70
C LYS A 210 19.87 -1.50 -25.01
N ASP A 211 19.78 -0.57 -24.08
CA ASP A 211 20.36 0.78 -24.19
C ASP A 211 21.46 0.95 -23.11
N PRO A 212 22.63 0.29 -23.25
CA PRO A 212 23.71 0.44 -22.30
C PRO A 212 24.22 1.90 -22.31
N PRO A 213 24.61 2.45 -21.14
CA PRO A 213 25.10 3.82 -21.02
C PRO A 213 26.42 4.06 -21.75
#